data_AF-A0A1E5RFV9-F1
#
_entry.id   AF-A0A1E5RFV9-F1
#
_cell.length_a   1.000
_cell.length_b   1.000
_cell.length_c   1.000
_cell.angle_alpha   90.00
_cell.angle_beta   90.00
_cell.angle_gamma   90.00
#
_symmetry.space_group_name_H-M   'P 1'
#
loop_
_entity.id
_entity.type
_entity.pdbx_description
1 polymer ?
#
loop_
_entity_poly.entity_id
_entity_poly.type
_entity_poly.pdbx_seq_one_letter_code
_entity_poly.pdbx_strand_id
1 'polypeptide(L)'
;MPPQRTMRDRDFDLSDEDEDAEKEDVVEKEESSEKSNVKTIAASKLVLLPKVLHILNRVDLHESLLENNILLAIRFWLDPLPDGSLPSYEIQKNLINILIDLNIANKNENGSFTKYLKESGIGKLLIFYKKSKRVEVNLKRKVEKLLSDWSRPIIQASDNYKHKRILKKEYDYKQHQIDQTKKLKQNLKKTKEENETRKKIKTAQVNKSQLESERKMREEGRTVIPVSSVRDYKYAPVADLEQLKSHTSDLAGVGSTLGKNELYKRINRKMGKK
;
A
#
# COMPACT_ATOMS: atom_id res chain seq x y z
N MET A 1 -2.66 90.17 -0.56
CA MET A 1 -1.88 89.19 0.24
C MET A 1 -1.80 87.89 -0.56
N PRO A 2 -0.62 87.29 -0.74
CA PRO A 2 -0.42 86.04 -1.48
C PRO A 2 -0.53 84.80 -0.57
N PRO A 3 -0.60 83.56 -1.12
CA PRO A 3 -1.22 82.41 -0.45
C PRO A 3 -0.28 81.65 0.50
N GLN A 4 -0.90 80.94 1.44
CA GLN A 4 -0.25 80.12 2.47
C GLN A 4 0.55 78.96 1.87
N ARG A 5 1.78 78.79 2.35
CA ARG A 5 2.65 77.65 2.04
C ARG A 5 2.07 76.37 2.64
N THR A 6 1.80 75.40 1.79
CA THR A 6 1.51 74.02 2.18
C THR A 6 2.79 73.38 2.76
N MET A 7 2.75 73.01 4.03
CA MET A 7 3.72 72.08 4.61
C MET A 7 3.43 70.71 3.97
N ARG A 8 4.42 70.19 3.24
CA ARG A 8 4.37 68.87 2.60
C ARG A 8 4.31 67.81 3.67
N ASP A 9 3.32 66.93 3.54
CA ASP A 9 3.28 65.60 4.12
C ASP A 9 4.61 64.90 3.80
N ARG A 10 5.45 64.74 4.81
CA ARG A 10 6.48 63.71 4.83
C ARG A 10 5.97 62.65 5.79
N ASP A 11 4.98 61.90 5.31
CA ASP A 11 4.68 60.60 5.87
C ASP A 11 5.90 59.72 5.62
N PHE A 12 6.54 59.43 6.74
CA PHE A 12 7.68 58.56 6.86
C PHE A 12 7.18 57.15 6.55
N ASP A 13 7.57 56.62 5.40
CA ASP A 13 7.38 55.23 4.98
C ASP A 13 8.29 54.32 5.84
N LEU A 14 7.88 54.11 7.10
CA LEU A 14 8.21 52.97 7.97
C LEU A 14 6.92 52.17 8.02
N SER A 15 6.87 50.86 7.85
CA SER A 15 7.94 49.87 7.90
C SER A 15 7.21 48.54 7.74
N ASP A 16 6.85 48.18 6.51
CA ASP A 16 6.29 46.86 6.25
C ASP A 16 7.37 45.77 6.45
N GLU A 17 8.66 46.10 6.24
CA GLU A 17 9.78 45.17 6.50
C GLU A 17 10.05 44.91 8.00
N ASP A 18 9.84 45.88 8.89
CA ASP A 18 10.08 45.67 10.34
C ASP A 18 8.93 44.88 10.99
N GLU A 19 7.68 45.02 10.51
CA GLU A 19 6.55 44.22 10.98
C GLU A 19 6.64 42.74 10.57
N ASP A 20 7.20 42.44 9.40
CA ASP A 20 7.41 41.07 8.94
C ASP A 20 8.61 40.41 9.65
N ALA A 21 9.68 41.16 9.95
CA ALA A 21 10.80 40.68 10.74
C ALA A 21 10.42 40.36 12.20
N GLU A 22 9.56 41.18 12.82
CA GLU A 22 9.05 40.90 14.17
C GLU A 22 8.12 39.68 14.21
N LYS A 23 7.32 39.44 13.15
CA LYS A 23 6.49 38.23 13.05
C LYS A 23 7.31 36.97 12.85
N GLU A 24 8.40 37.01 12.06
CA GLU A 24 9.31 35.86 11.92
C GLU A 24 10.05 35.53 13.23
N ASP A 25 10.58 36.53 13.95
CA ASP A 25 11.30 36.31 15.23
C ASP A 25 10.36 35.77 16.33
N VAL A 26 9.09 36.20 16.37
CA VAL A 26 8.08 35.64 17.29
C VAL A 26 7.78 34.18 16.97
N VAL A 27 7.63 33.82 15.68
CA VAL A 27 7.35 32.44 15.26
C VAL A 27 8.54 31.51 15.54
N GLU A 28 9.77 31.94 15.27
CA GLU A 28 10.97 31.14 15.57
C GLU A 28 11.17 30.91 17.08
N LYS A 29 10.86 31.94 17.88
CA LYS A 29 10.98 31.86 19.34
C LYS A 29 9.91 30.97 19.96
N GLU A 30 8.68 31.02 19.45
CA GLU A 30 7.62 30.09 19.87
C GLU A 30 7.96 28.64 19.50
N GLU A 31 8.41 28.39 18.27
CA GLU A 31 8.76 27.04 17.82
C GLU A 31 9.95 26.44 18.60
N SER A 32 10.95 27.27 18.95
CA SER A 32 12.08 26.88 19.79
C SER A 32 11.66 26.56 21.23
N SER A 33 10.75 27.36 21.79
CA SER A 33 10.22 27.14 23.14
C SER A 33 9.40 25.85 23.23
N GLU A 34 8.58 25.53 22.23
CA GLU A 34 7.80 24.30 22.15
C GLU A 34 8.70 23.07 22.02
N LYS A 35 9.73 23.14 21.16
CA LYS A 35 10.73 22.07 21.00
C LYS A 35 11.48 21.79 22.30
N SER A 36 11.78 22.82 23.09
CA SER A 36 12.44 22.66 24.40
C SER A 36 11.55 21.96 25.43
N ASN A 37 10.26 22.33 25.48
CA ASN A 37 9.28 21.75 26.38
C ASN A 37 8.97 20.28 26.03
N VAL A 38 8.90 19.95 24.74
CA VAL A 38 8.74 18.57 24.27
C VAL A 38 9.85 17.65 24.78
N LYS A 39 11.11 18.11 24.76
CA LYS A 39 12.25 17.30 25.21
C LYS A 39 12.22 17.04 26.71
N THR A 40 11.85 18.03 27.52
CA THR A 40 11.73 17.87 28.98
C THR A 40 10.56 16.95 29.35
N ILE A 41 9.44 17.07 28.63
CA ILE A 41 8.27 16.18 28.79
C ILE A 41 8.64 14.73 28.45
N ALA A 42 9.32 14.49 27.33
CA ALA A 42 9.71 13.16 26.91
C ALA A 42 10.62 12.47 27.94
N ALA A 43 11.62 13.19 28.47
CA ALA A 43 12.50 12.67 29.52
C ALA A 43 11.72 12.36 30.81
N SER A 44 10.81 13.25 31.22
CA SER A 44 10.00 13.08 32.43
C SER A 44 9.08 11.84 32.34
N LYS A 45 8.46 11.61 31.18
CA LYS A 45 7.63 10.41 30.94
C LYS A 45 8.45 9.12 31.06
N LEU A 46 9.68 9.10 30.56
CA LEU A 46 10.55 7.92 30.67
C LEU A 46 10.93 7.60 32.12
N VAL A 47 11.22 8.63 32.94
CA VAL A 47 11.55 8.46 34.36
C VAL A 47 10.34 7.98 35.16
N LEU A 48 9.14 8.47 34.83
CA LEU A 48 7.91 8.13 35.54
C LEU A 48 7.33 6.77 35.10
N LEU A 49 7.66 6.29 33.91
CA LEU A 49 7.11 5.06 33.32
C LEU A 49 7.18 3.85 34.27
N PRO A 50 8.32 3.49 34.91
CA PRO A 50 8.37 2.29 35.76
C PRO A 50 7.40 2.35 36.95
N LYS A 51 7.21 3.53 37.56
CA LYS A 51 6.26 3.71 38.66
C LYS A 51 4.82 3.53 38.19
N VAL A 52 4.50 4.07 37.01
CA VAL A 52 3.18 3.93 36.38
C VAL A 52 2.91 2.47 36.03
N LEU A 53 3.86 1.77 35.41
CA LEU A 53 3.74 0.36 35.07
C LEU A 53 3.53 -0.51 36.33
N HIS A 54 4.22 -0.21 37.42
CA HIS A 54 4.05 -0.94 38.68
C HIS A 54 2.59 -0.86 39.20
N ILE A 55 1.97 0.31 39.11
CA ILE A 55 0.57 0.49 39.53
C ILE A 55 -0.38 -0.18 38.54
N LEU A 56 -0.16 0.00 37.24
CA LEU A 56 -1.04 -0.50 36.18
C LEU A 56 -1.02 -2.04 36.04
N ASN A 57 0.07 -2.69 36.43
CA ASN A 57 0.17 -4.16 36.40
C ASN A 57 -0.57 -4.86 37.54
N ARG A 58 -1.07 -4.10 38.54
CA ARG A 58 -1.85 -4.65 39.66
C ARG A 58 -3.30 -4.86 39.26
N VAL A 59 -3.67 -6.12 39.03
CA VAL A 59 -5.02 -6.53 38.57
C VAL A 59 -6.10 -6.17 39.58
N ASP A 60 -5.78 -6.24 40.88
CA ASP A 60 -6.64 -5.83 41.99
C ASP A 60 -7.08 -4.37 41.92
N LEU A 61 -6.33 -3.50 41.24
CA LEU A 61 -6.66 -2.09 41.08
C LEU A 61 -7.35 -1.77 39.76
N HIS A 62 -7.50 -2.73 38.83
CA HIS A 62 -7.98 -2.45 37.48
C HIS A 62 -9.37 -1.83 37.45
N GLU A 63 -10.29 -2.32 38.29
CA GLU A 63 -11.66 -1.78 38.38
C GLU A 63 -11.64 -0.31 38.86
N SER A 64 -10.98 -0.04 40.00
CA SER A 64 -10.85 1.31 40.55
C SER A 64 -10.12 2.28 39.60
N LEU A 65 -9.10 1.79 38.88
CA LEU A 65 -8.39 2.60 37.88
C LEU A 65 -9.31 2.95 36.70
N LEU A 66 -10.15 2.02 36.23
CA LEU A 66 -11.12 2.26 35.16
C LEU A 66 -12.18 3.28 35.59
N GLU A 67 -12.70 3.18 36.82
CA GLU A 67 -13.63 4.16 37.39
C GLU A 67 -13.03 5.58 37.42
N ASN A 68 -11.73 5.68 37.67
CA ASN A 68 -10.98 6.94 37.65
C ASN A 68 -10.46 7.34 36.25
N ASN A 69 -11.03 6.76 35.18
CA ASN A 69 -10.72 7.07 33.79
C ASN A 69 -9.23 6.97 33.42
N ILE A 70 -8.56 5.92 33.93
CA ILE A 70 -7.15 5.65 33.62
C ILE A 70 -6.86 5.55 32.11
N LEU A 71 -7.85 5.14 31.32
CA LEU A 71 -7.74 5.03 29.87
C LEU A 71 -7.47 6.40 29.21
N LEU A 72 -7.98 7.50 29.78
CA LEU A 72 -7.67 8.85 29.32
C LEU A 72 -6.22 9.23 29.64
N ALA A 73 -5.71 8.85 30.82
CA ALA A 73 -4.31 9.08 31.15
C ALA A 73 -3.38 8.29 30.21
N ILE A 74 -3.68 7.01 29.96
CA ILE A 74 -2.92 6.19 29.00
C ILE A 74 -2.97 6.80 27.59
N ARG A 75 -4.12 7.35 27.19
CA ARG A 75 -4.25 8.10 25.94
C ARG A 75 -3.26 9.26 25.87
N PHE A 76 -3.15 10.12 26.88
CA PHE A 76 -2.19 11.23 26.87
C PHE A 76 -0.71 10.81 26.83
N TRP A 77 -0.41 9.59 27.25
CA TRP A 77 0.94 9.04 27.10
C TRP A 77 1.22 8.54 25.70
N LEU A 78 0.18 8.08 25.00
CA LEU A 78 0.26 7.50 23.67
C LEU A 78 -0.08 8.48 22.54
N ASP A 79 -0.73 9.61 22.84
CA ASP A 79 -1.09 10.62 21.86
C ASP A 79 0.17 11.14 21.14
N PRO A 80 0.13 11.27 19.80
CA PRO A 80 1.24 11.84 19.06
C PRO A 80 1.43 13.30 19.46
N LEU A 81 2.68 13.75 19.44
CA LEU A 81 3.04 15.14 19.67
C LEU A 81 2.56 16.02 18.49
N PRO A 82 2.51 17.36 18.65
CA PRO A 82 2.08 18.27 17.58
C PRO A 82 2.92 18.14 16.30
N ASP A 83 4.18 17.73 16.42
CA ASP A 83 5.10 17.41 15.31
C ASP A 83 4.81 16.05 14.64
N GLY A 84 3.80 15.32 15.11
CA GLY A 84 3.44 13.98 14.68
C GLY A 84 4.43 12.89 15.13
N SER A 85 5.38 13.21 16.02
CA SER A 85 6.26 12.21 16.62
C SER A 85 5.49 11.34 17.60
N LEU A 86 5.87 10.06 17.63
CA LEU A 86 5.29 9.09 18.55
C LEU A 86 6.14 9.01 19.82
N PRO A 87 5.54 8.67 20.96
CA PRO A 87 6.32 8.38 22.17
C PRO A 87 7.29 7.22 21.90
N SER A 88 8.32 7.09 22.74
CA SER A 88 9.33 6.02 22.59
C SER A 88 8.67 4.63 22.49
N TYR A 89 9.29 3.74 21.70
CA TYR A 89 8.83 2.37 21.50
C TYR A 89 8.54 1.64 22.82
N GLU A 90 9.36 1.87 23.85
CA GLU A 90 9.20 1.23 25.15
C GLU A 90 7.91 1.67 25.86
N ILE A 91 7.55 2.96 25.75
CA ILE A 91 6.27 3.47 26.26
C ILE A 91 5.12 2.82 25.48
N GLN A 92 5.19 2.83 24.15
CA GLN A 92 4.15 2.26 23.30
C GLN A 92 3.91 0.78 23.62
N LYS A 93 4.99 -0.01 23.67
CA LYS A 93 4.96 -1.45 23.92
C LYS A 93 4.34 -1.77 25.28
N ASN A 94 4.80 -1.12 26.35
CA ASN A 94 4.35 -1.42 27.70
C ASN A 94 2.89 -1.01 27.92
N LEU A 95 2.50 0.21 27.49
CA LEU A 95 1.13 0.68 27.66
C LEU A 95 0.14 -0.12 26.81
N ILE A 96 0.49 -0.51 25.57
CA ILE A 96 -0.39 -1.36 24.75
C ILE A 96 -0.54 -2.76 25.35
N ASN A 97 0.49 -3.32 25.99
CA ASN A 97 0.35 -4.57 26.72
C ASN A 97 -0.60 -4.42 27.91
N ILE A 98 -0.49 -3.35 28.70
CA ILE A 98 -1.42 -3.07 29.80
C ILE A 98 -2.86 -2.94 29.29
N LEU A 99 -3.08 -2.28 28.15
CA LEU A 99 -4.42 -2.19 27.57
C LEU A 99 -5.00 -3.55 27.19
N ILE A 100 -4.15 -4.51 26.78
CA ILE A 100 -4.57 -5.89 26.52
C ILE A 100 -4.95 -6.59 27.82
N ASP A 101 -4.17 -6.40 28.89
CA ASP A 101 -4.43 -7.04 30.18
C ASP A 101 -5.71 -6.49 30.82
N LEU A 102 -5.91 -5.17 30.78
CA LEU A 102 -7.16 -4.51 31.19
C LEU A 102 -8.39 -5.05 30.45
N ASN A 103 -8.24 -5.37 29.16
CA ASN A 103 -9.31 -5.94 28.35
C ASN A 103 -9.65 -7.38 28.76
N ILE A 104 -8.67 -8.19 29.15
CA ILE A 104 -8.90 -9.58 29.55
C ILE A 104 -9.66 -9.62 30.88
N ALA A 105 -9.26 -8.80 31.84
CA ALA A 105 -9.90 -8.75 33.15
C ALA A 105 -11.35 -8.27 33.07
N ASN A 106 -11.64 -7.29 32.20
CA ASN A 106 -12.92 -6.58 32.18
C ASN A 106 -13.82 -6.95 30.97
N LYS A 107 -13.56 -8.09 30.32
CA LYS A 107 -14.27 -8.54 29.12
C LYS A 107 -15.72 -8.92 29.47
N ASN A 108 -16.57 -7.90 29.57
CA ASN A 108 -18.05 -7.96 29.52
C ASN A 108 -18.82 -8.12 30.84
N GLU A 109 -18.39 -7.43 31.88
CA GLU A 109 -19.27 -7.16 33.02
C GLU A 109 -20.29 -6.06 32.63
N ASN A 110 -21.51 -6.49 32.27
CA ASN A 110 -22.72 -5.66 32.13
C ASN A 110 -22.64 -4.42 31.20
N GLY A 111 -21.67 -4.37 30.29
CA GLY A 111 -21.47 -3.24 29.37
C GLY A 111 -20.74 -2.02 29.97
N SER A 112 -20.27 -2.10 31.22
CA SER A 112 -19.58 -1.01 31.92
C SER A 112 -18.30 -0.58 31.18
N PHE A 113 -17.52 -1.54 30.68
CA PHE A 113 -16.28 -1.26 29.95
C PHE A 113 -16.47 -0.36 28.72
N THR A 114 -17.62 -0.44 28.05
CA THR A 114 -17.93 0.41 26.89
C THR A 114 -18.08 1.89 27.27
N LYS A 115 -18.54 2.18 28.50
CA LYS A 115 -18.63 3.54 29.02
C LYS A 115 -17.23 4.18 29.09
N TYR A 116 -16.27 3.49 29.71
CA TYR A 116 -14.90 3.99 29.86
C TYR A 116 -14.19 4.19 28.51
N LEU A 117 -14.47 3.33 27.52
CA LEU A 117 -13.96 3.50 26.15
C LEU A 117 -14.49 4.77 25.47
N LYS A 118 -15.78 5.07 25.66
CA LYS A 118 -16.40 6.28 25.10
C LYS A 118 -15.87 7.54 25.79
N GLU A 119 -15.73 7.51 27.11
CA GLU A 119 -15.29 8.65 27.92
C GLU A 119 -13.83 9.03 27.66
N SER A 120 -12.93 8.04 27.62
CA SER A 120 -11.50 8.28 27.34
C SER A 120 -11.21 8.64 25.88
N GLY A 121 -12.05 8.19 24.95
CA GLY A 121 -11.82 8.36 23.52
C GLY A 121 -10.61 7.59 22.98
N ILE A 122 -10.06 6.64 23.75
CA ILE A 122 -8.86 5.87 23.40
C ILE A 122 -9.01 5.09 22.09
N GLY A 123 -10.24 4.72 21.70
CA GLY A 123 -10.51 4.01 20.45
C GLY A 123 -10.04 4.78 19.21
N LYS A 124 -10.14 6.12 19.21
CA LYS A 124 -9.66 6.97 18.10
C LYS A 124 -8.13 6.88 17.97
N LEU A 125 -7.44 6.89 19.11
CA LEU A 125 -5.98 6.75 19.16
C LEU A 125 -5.54 5.39 18.62
N LEU A 126 -6.19 4.30 19.03
CA LEU A 126 -5.85 2.97 18.52
C LEU A 126 -6.02 2.85 17.00
N ILE A 127 -7.04 3.50 16.42
CA ILE A 127 -7.21 3.57 14.96
C ILE A 127 -6.04 4.32 14.31
N PHE A 128 -5.56 5.40 14.94
CA PHE A 128 -4.37 6.11 14.48
C PHE A 128 -3.12 5.20 14.52
N TYR A 129 -2.89 4.47 15.61
CA TYR A 129 -1.76 3.52 15.71
C TYR A 129 -1.83 2.40 14.67
N LYS A 130 -3.04 1.91 14.37
CA LYS A 130 -3.26 0.93 13.30
C LYS A 130 -2.86 1.48 11.92
N LYS A 131 -3.20 2.74 11.63
CA LYS A 131 -2.97 3.38 10.32
C LYS A 131 -1.57 3.98 10.16
N SER A 132 -0.92 4.38 11.25
CA SER A 132 0.34 5.11 11.22
C SER A 132 1.47 4.26 10.64
N LYS A 133 2.24 4.80 9.68
CA LYS A 133 3.42 4.12 9.12
C LYS A 133 4.60 4.06 10.09
N ARG A 134 4.62 4.92 11.11
CA ARG A 134 5.69 5.06 12.10
C ARG A 134 5.63 4.01 13.23
N VAL A 135 4.55 3.24 13.31
CA VAL A 135 4.36 2.20 14.33
C VAL A 135 4.86 0.85 13.81
N GLU A 136 5.59 0.15 14.67
CA GLU A 136 6.10 -1.20 14.44
C GLU A 136 5.00 -2.22 14.10
N VAL A 137 5.28 -3.13 13.18
CA VAL A 137 4.31 -4.12 12.67
C VAL A 137 3.78 -5.02 13.78
N ASN A 138 4.65 -5.45 14.71
CA ASN A 138 4.26 -6.29 15.84
C ASN A 138 3.25 -5.58 16.75
N LEU A 139 3.43 -4.27 16.94
CA LEU A 139 2.55 -3.47 17.77
C LEU A 139 1.22 -3.19 17.07
N LYS A 140 1.24 -2.95 15.76
CA LYS A 140 0.02 -2.84 14.95
C LYS A 140 -0.88 -4.06 15.08
N ARG A 141 -0.32 -5.27 14.97
CA ARG A 141 -1.09 -6.52 15.14
C ARG A 141 -1.77 -6.60 16.51
N LYS A 142 -1.06 -6.21 17.56
CA LYS A 142 -1.61 -6.14 18.93
C LYS A 142 -2.76 -5.15 19.02
N VAL A 143 -2.58 -3.94 18.48
CA VAL A 143 -3.61 -2.89 18.44
C VAL A 143 -4.82 -3.31 17.60
N GLU A 144 -4.61 -4.00 16.47
CA GLU A 144 -5.70 -4.52 15.64
C GLU A 144 -6.54 -5.57 16.36
N LYS A 145 -5.88 -6.50 17.06
CA LYS A 145 -6.55 -7.49 17.90
C LYS A 145 -7.34 -6.79 19.02
N LEU A 146 -6.70 -5.86 19.73
CA LEU A 146 -7.31 -5.09 20.81
C LEU A 146 -8.55 -4.30 20.32
N LEU A 147 -8.42 -3.61 19.19
CA LEU A 147 -9.52 -2.87 18.57
C LEU A 147 -10.66 -3.80 18.16
N SER A 148 -10.36 -5.00 17.65
CA SER A 148 -11.36 -6.01 17.36
C SER A 148 -12.07 -6.46 18.63
N ASP A 149 -11.33 -6.79 19.69
CA ASP A 149 -11.90 -7.21 20.97
C ASP A 149 -12.80 -6.13 21.59
N TRP A 150 -12.37 -4.86 21.58
CA TRP A 150 -13.12 -3.75 22.15
C TRP A 150 -14.35 -3.33 21.34
N SER A 151 -14.27 -3.41 20.00
CA SER A 151 -15.39 -3.01 19.14
C SER A 151 -16.50 -4.06 19.08
N ARG A 152 -16.17 -5.35 19.29
CA ARG A 152 -17.11 -6.48 19.13
C ARG A 152 -18.41 -6.34 19.94
N PRO A 153 -18.40 -6.08 21.26
CA PRO A 153 -19.64 -5.92 22.03
C PRO A 153 -20.51 -4.77 21.51
N ILE A 154 -19.87 -3.70 21.01
CA ILE A 154 -20.55 -2.51 20.51
C ILE A 154 -21.28 -2.81 19.19
N ILE A 155 -20.62 -3.51 18.26
CA ILE A 155 -21.19 -3.86 16.95
C ILE A 155 -21.97 -5.18 16.96
N GLN A 156 -22.12 -5.81 18.14
CA GLN A 156 -22.74 -7.13 18.33
C GLN A 156 -22.16 -8.21 17.40
N ALA A 157 -20.87 -8.12 17.08
CA ALA A 157 -20.18 -9.11 16.26
C ALA A 157 -19.54 -10.17 17.14
N SER A 158 -19.91 -11.43 16.92
CA SER A 158 -19.31 -12.55 17.67
C SER A 158 -17.96 -12.98 17.09
N ASP A 159 -17.04 -13.40 17.96
CA ASP A 159 -15.78 -14.06 17.57
C ASP A 159 -15.92 -15.55 17.30
N ASN A 160 -17.11 -16.10 17.53
CA ASN A 160 -17.38 -17.49 17.23
C ASN A 160 -17.30 -17.72 15.71
N TYR A 161 -16.34 -18.54 15.27
CA TYR A 161 -16.18 -18.92 13.86
C TYR A 161 -17.49 -19.44 13.26
N LYS A 162 -18.35 -20.10 14.06
CA LYS A 162 -19.66 -20.60 13.62
C LYS A 162 -20.62 -19.49 13.19
N HIS A 163 -20.49 -18.30 13.74
CA HIS A 163 -21.32 -17.13 13.39
C HIS A 163 -20.70 -16.29 12.27
N LYS A 164 -19.50 -16.65 11.80
CA LYS A 164 -18.87 -15.99 10.65
C LYS A 164 -19.72 -16.25 9.42
N ARG A 165 -20.50 -15.25 8.99
CA ARG A 165 -21.24 -15.28 7.72
C ARG A 165 -20.25 -15.20 6.57
N ILE A 166 -19.76 -16.35 6.12
CA ILE A 166 -18.99 -16.44 4.89
C ILE A 166 -19.99 -16.26 3.74
N LEU A 167 -19.93 -15.11 3.07
CA LEU A 167 -20.69 -14.87 1.84
C LEU A 167 -20.19 -15.85 0.78
N LYS A 168 -20.89 -16.97 0.62
CA LYS A 168 -20.64 -17.93 -0.45
C LYS A 168 -21.28 -17.37 -1.71
N LYS A 169 -20.45 -16.97 -2.68
CA LYS A 169 -20.93 -16.70 -4.03
C LYS A 169 -21.11 -18.05 -4.72
N GLU A 170 -22.32 -18.32 -5.20
CA GLU A 170 -22.55 -19.49 -6.04
C GLU A 170 -21.73 -19.36 -7.32
N TYR A 171 -20.87 -20.34 -7.56
CA TYR A 171 -20.05 -20.41 -8.75
C TYR A 171 -20.77 -21.28 -9.79
N ASP A 172 -21.44 -20.64 -10.73
CA ASP A 172 -22.00 -21.34 -11.89
C ASP A 172 -20.88 -21.61 -12.91
N TYR A 173 -20.44 -22.86 -12.95
CA TYR A 173 -19.43 -23.34 -13.88
C TYR A 173 -19.83 -23.11 -15.36
N LYS A 174 -21.12 -23.24 -15.70
CA LYS A 174 -21.60 -23.04 -17.07
C LYS A 174 -21.50 -21.58 -17.47
N GLN A 175 -21.91 -20.67 -16.58
CA GLN A 175 -21.80 -19.24 -16.82
C GLN A 175 -20.34 -18.80 -16.97
N HIS A 176 -19.44 -19.33 -16.12
CA HIS A 176 -18.01 -19.06 -16.23
C HIS A 176 -17.40 -19.55 -17.56
N GLN A 177 -17.79 -20.73 -18.05
CA GLN A 177 -17.36 -21.19 -19.39
C GLN A 177 -17.88 -20.29 -20.51
N ILE A 178 -19.13 -19.84 -20.43
CA ILE A 178 -19.69 -18.92 -21.42
C ILE A 178 -18.93 -17.59 -21.41
N ASP A 179 -18.60 -17.06 -20.23
CA ASP A 179 -17.84 -15.81 -20.11
C ASP A 179 -16.39 -15.95 -20.58
N GLN A 180 -15.75 -17.09 -20.31
CA GLN A 180 -14.42 -17.43 -20.85
C GLN A 180 -14.44 -17.44 -22.38
N THR A 181 -15.40 -18.16 -22.97
CA THR A 181 -15.52 -18.26 -24.44
C THR A 181 -15.87 -16.91 -25.08
N LYS A 182 -16.70 -16.08 -24.45
CA LYS A 182 -16.98 -14.70 -24.88
C LYS A 182 -15.72 -13.83 -24.86
N LYS A 183 -14.95 -13.86 -23.75
CA LYS A 183 -13.67 -13.14 -23.63
C LYS A 183 -12.67 -13.56 -24.69
N LEU A 184 -12.52 -14.87 -24.93
CA LEU A 184 -11.69 -15.42 -26.00
C LEU A 184 -12.12 -14.88 -27.37
N LYS A 185 -13.41 -14.96 -27.71
CA LYS A 185 -13.93 -14.43 -28.99
C LYS A 185 -13.68 -12.93 -29.14
N GLN A 186 -13.82 -12.15 -28.08
CA GLN A 186 -13.59 -10.71 -28.10
C GLN A 186 -12.10 -10.37 -28.29
N ASN A 187 -11.21 -11.10 -27.64
CA ASN A 187 -9.76 -10.96 -27.84
C ASN A 187 -9.33 -11.39 -29.24
N LEU A 188 -9.95 -12.44 -29.82
CA LEU A 188 -9.71 -12.83 -31.21
C LEU A 188 -10.18 -11.75 -32.21
N LYS A 189 -11.28 -11.05 -31.95
CA LYS A 189 -11.71 -9.92 -32.79
C LYS A 189 -10.74 -8.75 -32.69
N LYS A 190 -10.38 -8.35 -31.47
CA LYS A 190 -9.40 -7.27 -31.23
C LYS A 190 -8.07 -7.57 -31.92
N THR A 191 -7.54 -8.78 -31.79
CA THR A 191 -6.28 -9.18 -32.45
C THR A 191 -6.40 -9.23 -33.97
N LYS A 192 -7.56 -9.59 -34.55
CA LYS A 192 -7.79 -9.49 -36.00
C LYS A 192 -7.81 -8.03 -36.47
N GLU A 193 -8.53 -7.16 -35.78
CA GLU A 193 -8.58 -5.72 -36.08
C GLU A 193 -7.19 -5.09 -35.96
N GLU A 194 -6.43 -5.43 -34.92
CA GLU A 194 -5.07 -4.95 -34.70
C GLU A 194 -4.07 -5.46 -35.76
N ASN A 195 -4.30 -6.66 -36.29
CA ASN A 195 -3.51 -7.20 -37.40
C ASN A 195 -3.90 -6.57 -38.75
N GLU A 196 -5.17 -6.22 -38.95
CA GLU A 196 -5.62 -5.49 -40.14
C GLU A 196 -5.12 -4.05 -40.16
N THR A 197 -5.12 -3.35 -39.02
CA THR A 197 -4.53 -2.01 -38.90
C THR A 197 -3.01 -2.07 -39.15
N ARG A 198 -2.30 -3.05 -38.57
CA ARG A 198 -0.88 -3.29 -38.86
C ARG A 198 -0.62 -3.59 -40.34
N LYS A 199 -1.48 -4.36 -41.02
CA LYS A 199 -1.37 -4.60 -42.47
C LYS A 199 -1.56 -3.32 -43.28
N LYS A 200 -2.56 -2.50 -42.94
CA LYS A 200 -2.80 -1.20 -43.60
C LYS A 200 -1.63 -0.23 -43.43
N ILE A 201 -1.04 -0.18 -42.24
CA ILE A 201 0.16 0.63 -41.94
C ILE A 201 1.37 0.12 -42.76
N LYS A 202 1.58 -1.19 -42.84
CA LYS A 202 2.65 -1.77 -43.68
C LYS A 202 2.44 -1.47 -45.16
N THR A 203 1.23 -1.59 -45.70
CA THR A 203 0.95 -1.25 -47.10
C THR A 203 1.12 0.25 -47.38
N ALA A 204 0.78 1.12 -46.43
CA ALA A 204 1.02 2.56 -46.55
C ALA A 204 2.53 2.92 -46.52
N GLN A 205 3.33 2.18 -45.73
CA GLN A 205 4.80 2.32 -45.73
C GLN A 205 5.46 1.74 -47.00
N VAL A 206 4.89 0.70 -47.62
CA VAL A 206 5.38 0.17 -48.91
C VAL A 206 5.18 1.20 -50.04
N ASN A 207 4.06 1.94 -50.05
CA ASN A 207 3.84 2.99 -51.06
C ASN A 207 4.74 4.23 -50.86
N LYS A 208 5.22 4.49 -49.63
CA LYS A 208 6.18 5.57 -49.35
C LYS A 208 7.63 5.15 -49.68
N SER A 209 7.97 3.88 -49.48
CA SER A 209 9.31 3.34 -49.77
C SER A 209 9.54 3.02 -51.25
N GLN A 210 8.48 2.81 -52.06
CA GLN A 210 8.64 2.66 -53.51
C GLN A 210 9.10 3.96 -54.21
N LEU A 211 8.69 5.13 -53.72
CA LEU A 211 9.19 6.42 -54.23
C LEU A 211 10.61 6.77 -53.73
N GLU A 212 11.00 6.27 -52.56
CA GLU A 212 12.34 6.48 -51.99
C GLU A 212 13.38 5.45 -52.48
N SER A 213 12.96 4.24 -52.88
CA SER A 213 13.86 3.22 -53.43
C SER A 213 14.33 3.54 -54.85
N GLU A 214 13.57 4.30 -55.65
CA GLU A 214 14.06 4.79 -56.95
C GLU A 214 15.10 5.92 -56.77
N ARG A 215 15.03 6.69 -55.68
CA ARG A 215 15.99 7.76 -55.40
C ARG A 215 17.29 7.28 -54.74
N LYS A 216 17.25 6.16 -54.00
CA LYS A 216 18.40 5.69 -53.21
C LYS A 216 19.22 4.56 -53.85
N MET A 217 18.82 4.05 -55.01
CA MET A 217 19.61 3.08 -55.79
C MET A 217 20.65 3.73 -56.71
N ARG A 218 20.95 5.03 -56.50
CA ARG A 218 22.04 5.75 -57.17
C ARG A 218 23.21 6.11 -56.27
N GLU A 219 23.13 5.85 -54.97
CA GLU A 219 24.23 6.12 -54.04
C GLU A 219 24.43 4.96 -53.06
N GLU A 220 25.62 4.37 -53.18
CA GLU A 220 26.32 3.52 -52.20
C GLU A 220 25.91 2.03 -52.10
N GLY A 221 26.84 1.18 -52.56
CA GLY A 221 26.87 -0.25 -52.26
C GLY A 221 27.13 -0.53 -50.79
N ARG A 222 26.07 -0.74 -50.01
CA ARG A 222 26.14 -1.36 -48.68
C ARG A 222 25.17 -2.52 -48.59
N THR A 223 25.67 -3.68 -48.18
CA THR A 223 24.87 -4.89 -47.92
C THR A 223 24.00 -4.71 -46.68
N VAL A 224 22.69 -4.97 -46.80
CA VAL A 224 21.72 -4.93 -45.70
C VAL A 224 21.92 -6.16 -44.80
N ILE A 225 22.27 -5.94 -43.53
CA ILE A 225 22.39 -7.00 -42.53
C ILE A 225 20.99 -7.35 -42.01
N PRO A 226 20.56 -8.63 -42.00
CA PRO A 226 19.26 -9.02 -41.47
C PRO A 226 19.23 -8.85 -39.94
N VAL A 227 18.25 -8.11 -39.45
CA VAL A 227 18.05 -7.91 -38.01
C VAL A 227 17.49 -9.20 -37.41
N SER A 228 18.22 -9.80 -36.47
CA SER A 228 17.78 -11.01 -35.76
C SER A 228 16.53 -10.70 -34.94
N SER A 229 15.41 -11.33 -35.27
CA SER A 229 14.20 -11.28 -34.42
C SER A 229 14.44 -12.14 -33.18
N VAL A 230 14.68 -11.49 -32.05
CA VAL A 230 14.58 -12.15 -30.74
C VAL A 230 13.10 -12.44 -30.50
N ARG A 231 12.76 -13.70 -30.25
CA ARG A 231 11.40 -14.11 -29.88
C ARG A 231 11.21 -13.79 -28.40
N ASP A 232 10.68 -12.62 -28.10
CA ASP A 232 10.30 -12.27 -26.73
C ASP A 232 8.99 -12.97 -26.36
N TYR A 233 9.06 -13.92 -25.43
CA TYR A 233 7.88 -14.59 -24.90
C TYR A 233 7.25 -13.73 -23.80
N LYS A 234 6.07 -13.16 -24.07
CA LYS A 234 5.28 -12.39 -23.09
C LYS A 234 4.83 -13.23 -21.88
N TYR A 235 4.82 -14.56 -22.02
CA TYR A 235 4.52 -15.49 -20.94
C TYR A 235 5.53 -16.63 -20.99
N ALA A 236 6.15 -16.92 -19.85
CA ALA A 236 7.13 -18.00 -19.73
C ALA A 236 6.46 -19.35 -20.01
N PRO A 237 7.14 -20.28 -20.72
CA PRO A 237 6.64 -21.63 -20.88
C PRO A 237 6.52 -22.31 -19.52
N VAL A 238 5.36 -22.88 -19.23
CA VAL A 238 5.16 -23.69 -18.03
C VAL A 238 5.71 -25.08 -18.33
N ALA A 239 6.73 -25.49 -17.58
CA ALA A 239 7.27 -26.85 -17.68
C ALA A 239 6.28 -27.83 -17.04
N ASP A 240 5.79 -28.77 -17.83
CA ASP A 240 4.93 -29.84 -17.34
C ASP A 240 5.80 -30.93 -16.68
N LEU A 241 5.91 -30.86 -15.35
CA LEU A 241 6.80 -31.73 -14.56
C LEU A 241 6.37 -33.21 -14.61
N GLU A 242 5.13 -33.52 -14.98
CA GLU A 242 4.66 -34.90 -15.13
C GLU A 242 5.21 -35.57 -16.40
N GLN A 243 5.40 -34.81 -17.49
CA GLN A 243 6.04 -35.32 -18.71
C GLN A 243 7.54 -35.60 -18.53
N LEU A 244 8.18 -34.99 -17.52
CA LEU A 244 9.60 -35.23 -17.22
C LEU A 244 9.81 -36.54 -16.45
N LYS A 245 8.83 -36.97 -15.65
CA LYS A 245 8.91 -38.20 -14.85
C LYS A 245 8.75 -39.46 -15.71
N SER A 246 7.94 -39.41 -16.77
CA SER A 246 7.73 -40.53 -17.70
C SER A 246 8.93 -40.79 -18.63
N HIS A 247 9.91 -39.88 -18.66
CA HIS A 247 11.11 -39.97 -19.50
C HIS A 247 12.41 -40.16 -18.69
N THR A 248 12.34 -40.93 -17.60
CA THR A 248 13.54 -41.41 -16.87
C THR A 248 14.03 -42.75 -17.42
N SER A 249 14.14 -42.85 -18.74
CA SER A 249 15.08 -43.76 -19.40
C SER A 249 15.46 -43.16 -20.75
N ASP A 250 16.77 -43.03 -20.94
CA ASP A 250 17.47 -42.56 -22.12
C ASP A 250 17.49 -41.04 -22.36
N LEU A 251 18.58 -40.47 -21.86
CA LEU A 251 19.17 -39.19 -22.21
C LEU A 251 19.29 -39.03 -23.74
N ALA A 252 18.24 -38.56 -24.41
CA ALA A 252 18.27 -38.27 -25.84
C ALA A 252 17.98 -36.78 -26.06
N GLY A 253 19.01 -36.04 -26.48
CA GLY A 253 18.94 -34.61 -26.78
C GLY A 253 17.95 -34.25 -27.90
N VAL A 254 17.88 -32.95 -28.17
CA VAL A 254 16.96 -32.31 -29.13
C VAL A 254 17.21 -32.85 -30.54
N GLY A 255 16.49 -33.91 -30.94
CA GLY A 255 16.60 -34.51 -32.28
C GLY A 255 16.01 -35.92 -32.41
N SER A 256 15.81 -36.65 -31.31
CA SER A 256 15.40 -38.07 -31.35
C SER A 256 13.92 -38.31 -31.66
N THR A 257 13.05 -37.29 -31.58
CA THR A 257 11.59 -37.45 -31.76
C THR A 257 11.07 -37.04 -33.14
N LEU A 258 11.90 -36.43 -33.99
CA LEU A 258 11.47 -36.04 -35.35
C LEU A 258 11.16 -37.24 -36.25
N GLY A 259 11.77 -38.40 -36.00
CA GLY A 259 11.54 -39.63 -36.77
C GLY A 259 10.24 -40.37 -36.43
N LYS A 260 9.59 -40.06 -35.30
CA LYS A 260 8.41 -40.81 -34.81
C LYS A 260 7.08 -40.11 -35.07
N ASN A 261 7.09 -38.81 -35.37
CA ASN A 261 5.87 -38.06 -35.65
C ASN A 261 5.31 -38.38 -37.04
N GLU A 262 4.13 -39.04 -37.08
CA GLU A 262 3.40 -39.31 -38.33
C GLU A 262 3.14 -38.04 -39.15
N LEU A 263 2.94 -36.91 -38.47
CA LEU A 263 2.72 -35.61 -39.10
C LEU A 263 3.95 -35.18 -39.94
N TYR A 264 5.16 -35.37 -39.40
CA TYR A 264 6.43 -35.05 -40.08
C TYR A 264 6.68 -36.00 -41.26
N LYS A 265 6.38 -37.29 -41.11
CA LYS A 265 6.45 -38.26 -42.23
C LYS A 265 5.50 -37.90 -43.36
N ARG A 266 4.28 -37.43 -43.06
CA ARG A 266 3.31 -36.97 -44.07
C ARG A 266 3.78 -35.73 -44.80
N ILE A 267 4.38 -34.77 -44.10
CA ILE A 267 4.89 -33.53 -44.69
C ILE A 267 6.08 -33.82 -45.61
N ASN A 268 7.06 -34.64 -45.19
CA ASN A 268 8.20 -34.99 -46.05
C ASN A 268 7.80 -35.84 -47.26
N ARG A 269 6.81 -36.74 -47.13
CA ARG A 269 6.23 -37.45 -48.29
C ARG A 269 5.54 -36.51 -49.29
N LYS A 270 4.97 -35.40 -48.81
CA LYS A 270 4.31 -34.39 -49.65
C LYS A 270 5.32 -33.43 -50.31
N MET A 271 6.47 -33.22 -49.68
CA MET A 271 7.55 -32.35 -50.17
C MET A 271 8.57 -33.09 -51.06
N GLY A 272 8.67 -34.42 -50.96
CA GLY A 272 9.63 -35.25 -51.71
C GLY A 272 9.17 -35.72 -53.09
N LYS A 273 8.06 -35.19 -53.63
CA LYS A 273 7.67 -35.43 -55.04
C LYS A 273 8.14 -34.25 -55.91
N LYS A 274 9.37 -34.36 -56.40
CA LYS A 274 9.82 -33.86 -57.70
C LYS A 274 10.59 -34.97 -58.38
#